data_AF-A0A6A6FXY7-F1
#
_entry.id   AF-A0A6A6FXY7-F1
#
_cell.length_a   1.000
_cell.length_b   1.000
_cell.length_c   1.000
_cell.angle_alpha   90.00
_cell.angle_beta   90.00
_cell.angle_gamma   90.00
#
_symmetry.space_group_name_H-M   'P 1'
#
loop_
_entity.id
_entity.type
_entity.pdbx_description
1 polymer ?
#
loop_
_entity_poly.entity_id
_entity_poly.type
_entity_poly.pdbx_seq_one_letter_code
_entity_poly.pdbx_strand_id
1 'polypeptide(L)'
;RALLPAPTQTNGPGSNGNPTTTSDRPNTKPKRAQISVACEVCRRRKAKCDGQRPHCAPCKARALDCRYSADENTTRMMTLKRKYQAVTERNDELETLVNLLRDGSMSEASTILDRLRAGMNIHQLMQMTRQGN
;
A
#
# COMPACT_ATOMS: atom_id res chain seq x y z
N ARG A 1 -6.77 -12.56 38.12
CA ARG A 1 -6.53 -13.70 37.20
C ARG A 1 -5.31 -13.33 36.35
N ALA A 2 -4.12 -13.67 36.83
CA ALA A 2 -2.84 -13.28 36.22
C ALA A 2 -2.36 -14.37 35.25
N LEU A 3 -1.82 -13.96 34.11
CA LEU A 3 -1.27 -14.84 33.07
C LEU A 3 0.20 -15.17 33.41
N LEU A 4 0.54 -16.46 33.43
CA LEU A 4 1.90 -16.96 33.63
C LEU A 4 2.68 -16.97 32.29
N PRO A 5 4.01 -16.75 32.32
CA PRO A 5 4.86 -16.75 31.12
C PRO A 5 5.22 -18.17 30.63
N ALA A 6 5.50 -18.27 29.32
CA ALA A 6 5.83 -19.52 28.62
C ALA A 6 7.29 -19.99 28.89
N PRO A 7 7.56 -21.32 28.90
CA PRO A 7 8.90 -21.85 29.15
C PRO A 7 9.78 -21.80 27.88
N THR A 8 11.00 -21.30 28.06
CA THR A 8 12.13 -21.42 27.13
C THR A 8 12.74 -22.82 27.22
N GLN A 9 13.00 -23.48 26.09
CA GLN A 9 13.86 -24.66 26.06
C GLN A 9 15.06 -24.45 25.13
N THR A 10 16.19 -24.87 25.68
CA THR A 10 17.58 -24.57 25.35
C THR A 10 18.18 -25.59 24.39
N ASN A 11 19.11 -25.15 23.55
CA ASN A 11 19.93 -25.99 22.67
C ASN A 11 20.85 -26.96 23.44
N GLY A 12 21.08 -28.15 22.86
CA GLY A 12 22.17 -29.06 23.18
C GLY A 12 22.60 -29.87 21.94
N PRO A 13 23.91 -30.15 21.74
CA PRO A 13 24.48 -30.57 20.45
C PRO A 13 24.54 -32.10 20.27
N GLY A 14 24.36 -32.57 19.04
CA GLY A 14 24.53 -33.98 18.68
C GLY A 14 25.13 -34.13 17.29
N SER A 15 26.47 -34.15 17.23
CA SER A 15 27.24 -34.63 16.08
C SER A 15 27.49 -36.14 16.22
N ASN A 16 27.22 -36.90 15.15
CA ASN A 16 27.80 -38.21 14.74
C ASN A 16 26.93 -38.71 13.57
N GLY A 17 27.38 -39.21 12.42
CA GLY A 17 28.66 -39.49 11.79
C GLY A 17 28.35 -39.97 10.35
N ASN A 18 29.24 -39.67 9.41
CA ASN A 18 29.17 -39.87 7.94
C ASN A 18 29.23 -41.38 7.52
N PRO A 19 29.37 -41.77 6.23
CA PRO A 19 28.79 -41.31 4.95
C PRO A 19 28.30 -42.48 4.06
N THR A 20 27.29 -42.32 3.19
CA THR A 20 27.15 -43.20 2.01
C THR A 20 26.49 -42.46 0.83
N THR A 21 27.37 -42.06 -0.09
CA THR A 21 27.27 -41.95 -1.54
C THR A 21 25.90 -41.97 -2.25
N THR A 22 25.80 -41.05 -3.22
CA THR A 22 24.92 -40.99 -4.40
C THR A 22 23.44 -40.65 -4.19
N SER A 23 23.12 -39.36 -4.28
CA SER A 23 22.49 -38.78 -5.48
C SER A 23 22.16 -37.32 -5.20
N ASP A 24 23.04 -36.44 -5.67
CA ASP A 24 22.84 -34.99 -5.67
C ASP A 24 21.67 -34.65 -6.62
N ARG A 25 20.45 -34.71 -6.08
CA ARG A 25 19.33 -33.97 -6.65
C ARG A 25 19.19 -32.69 -5.85
N PRO A 26 19.53 -31.52 -6.41
CA PRO A 26 19.18 -30.28 -5.74
C PRO A 26 17.65 -30.24 -5.68
N ASN A 27 17.09 -30.46 -4.50
CA ASN A 27 15.69 -30.20 -4.20
C ASN A 27 15.48 -28.69 -4.11
N THR A 28 15.80 -27.98 -5.18
CA THR A 28 15.41 -26.61 -5.42
C THR A 28 13.93 -26.65 -5.80
N LYS A 29 13.06 -26.90 -4.82
CA LYS A 29 11.64 -26.58 -5.01
C LYS A 29 11.61 -25.10 -5.41
N PRO A 30 11.21 -24.75 -6.65
CA PRO A 30 11.22 -23.36 -7.06
C PRO A 30 10.30 -22.61 -6.11
N LYS A 31 10.84 -21.58 -5.43
CA LYS A 31 10.03 -20.65 -4.64
C LYS A 31 8.90 -20.20 -5.55
N ARG A 32 7.66 -20.57 -5.20
CA ARG A 32 6.47 -20.23 -6.01
C ARG A 32 6.47 -18.71 -6.16
N ALA A 33 6.71 -18.23 -7.37
CA ALA A 33 6.64 -16.80 -7.66
C ALA A 33 5.23 -16.33 -7.29
N GLN A 34 5.13 -15.47 -6.27
CA GLN A 34 3.88 -14.82 -5.95
C GLN A 34 3.58 -13.86 -7.09
N ILE A 35 2.49 -14.10 -7.80
CA ILE A 35 2.09 -13.23 -8.92
C ILE A 35 1.32 -12.04 -8.36
N SER A 36 1.61 -10.84 -8.87
CA SER A 36 0.93 -9.60 -8.45
C SER A 36 -0.48 -9.49 -9.03
N VAL A 37 -0.73 -10.11 -10.19
CA VAL A 37 -1.96 -9.95 -10.98
C VAL A 37 -2.33 -11.28 -11.63
N ALA A 38 -3.50 -11.83 -11.28
CA ALA A 38 -4.11 -12.95 -12.03
C ALA A 38 -4.85 -12.43 -13.28
N CYS A 39 -4.93 -13.24 -14.34
CA CYS A 39 -5.73 -12.93 -15.53
C CYS A 39 -7.24 -12.85 -15.22
N GLU A 40 -8.01 -12.22 -16.10
CA GLU A 40 -9.47 -12.02 -15.95
C GLU A 40 -10.23 -13.33 -15.76
N VAL A 41 -9.89 -14.36 -16.54
CA VAL A 41 -10.55 -15.67 -16.48
C VAL A 41 -10.32 -16.34 -15.12
N CYS A 42 -9.08 -16.37 -14.64
CA CYS A 42 -8.76 -16.93 -13.33
C CYS A 42 -9.39 -16.13 -12.19
N ARG A 43 -9.46 -14.79 -12.30
CA ARG A 43 -10.17 -13.94 -11.33
C ARG A 43 -11.65 -14.30 -11.26
N ARG A 44 -12.34 -14.30 -12.40
CA ARG A 44 -13.79 -14.61 -12.48
C ARG A 44 -14.09 -16.01 -11.94
N ARG A 45 -13.24 -16.98 -12.25
CA ARG A 45 -13.38 -18.38 -11.80
C ARG A 45 -12.82 -18.66 -10.40
N LYS A 46 -12.23 -17.65 -9.73
CA LYS A 46 -11.51 -17.79 -8.45
C LYS A 46 -10.48 -18.94 -8.47
N ALA A 47 -9.85 -19.16 -9.63
CA ALA A 47 -8.87 -20.22 -9.83
C ALA A 47 -7.44 -19.71 -9.62
N LYS A 48 -6.53 -20.60 -9.22
CA LYS A 48 -5.10 -20.27 -9.10
C LYS A 48 -4.53 -19.92 -10.48
N CYS A 49 -4.07 -18.69 -10.65
CA CYS A 49 -3.33 -18.25 -11.82
C CYS A 49 -1.82 -18.39 -11.55
N ASP A 50 -1.05 -18.71 -12.59
CA ASP A 50 0.41 -18.82 -12.53
C ASP A 50 1.12 -17.58 -13.12
N GLY A 51 0.37 -16.60 -13.61
CA GLY A 51 0.88 -15.31 -14.09
C GLY A 51 1.69 -15.37 -15.38
N GLN A 52 1.78 -16.54 -16.03
CA GLN A 52 2.51 -16.67 -17.29
C GLN A 52 1.84 -15.81 -18.39
N ARG A 53 2.67 -15.25 -19.27
CA ARG A 53 2.26 -14.37 -20.38
C ARG A 53 2.79 -14.97 -21.70
N PRO A 54 2.01 -14.93 -22.81
CA PRO A 54 0.73 -14.22 -22.98
C PRO A 54 -0.48 -14.95 -22.35
N HIS A 55 -0.40 -16.25 -22.12
CA HIS A 55 -1.48 -17.03 -21.50
C HIS A 55 -0.98 -17.79 -20.27
N CYS A 56 -1.77 -17.79 -19.20
CA CYS A 56 -1.50 -18.57 -17.99
C CYS A 56 -1.70 -20.07 -18.27
N ALA A 57 -0.95 -20.98 -17.62
CA ALA A 57 -1.08 -22.41 -17.90
C ALA A 57 -2.51 -22.96 -17.68
N PRO A 58 -3.27 -22.54 -16.64
CA PRO A 58 -4.66 -22.95 -16.47
C PRO A 58 -5.57 -22.58 -17.64
N CYS A 59 -5.38 -21.40 -18.24
CA CYS A 59 -6.18 -20.98 -19.39
C CYS A 59 -5.71 -21.66 -20.66
N LYS A 60 -4.40 -21.85 -20.85
CA LYS A 60 -3.84 -22.59 -21.98
C LYS A 60 -4.37 -24.03 -22.01
N ALA A 61 -4.36 -24.71 -20.86
CA ALA A 61 -4.85 -26.10 -20.75
C ALA A 61 -6.35 -26.24 -21.04
N ARG A 62 -7.12 -25.16 -20.87
CA ARG A 62 -8.58 -25.15 -21.08
C ARG A 62 -9.00 -24.43 -22.37
N ALA A 63 -8.03 -24.02 -23.20
CA ALA A 63 -8.26 -23.21 -24.39
C ALA A 63 -9.16 -21.98 -24.14
N LEU A 64 -8.92 -21.27 -23.03
CA LEU A 64 -9.68 -20.06 -22.67
C LEU A 64 -8.94 -18.80 -23.12
N ASP A 65 -9.72 -17.78 -23.51
CA ASP A 65 -9.20 -16.44 -23.83
C ASP A 65 -8.59 -15.77 -22.59
N CYS A 66 -7.29 -15.96 -22.40
CA CYS A 66 -6.56 -15.46 -21.24
C CYS A 66 -6.15 -14.00 -21.45
N ARG A 67 -7.00 -13.09 -20.98
CA ARG A 67 -6.72 -11.65 -21.01
C ARG A 67 -6.32 -11.12 -19.64
N TYR A 68 -5.37 -10.20 -19.62
CA TYR A 68 -5.02 -9.39 -18.46
C TYR A 68 -5.48 -7.96 -18.72
N SER A 69 -6.51 -7.48 -18.00
CA SER A 69 -6.94 -6.08 -18.07
C SER A 69 -5.85 -5.16 -17.52
N ALA A 70 -5.28 -4.33 -18.39
CA ALA A 70 -4.49 -3.16 -17.96
C ALA A 70 -5.41 -2.11 -17.31
N ASP A 71 -6.64 -1.98 -17.79
CA ASP A 71 -7.57 -0.90 -17.47
C ASP A 71 -8.08 -0.91 -16.03
N GLU A 72 -8.32 -2.08 -15.44
CA GLU A 72 -8.73 -2.17 -14.03
C GLU A 72 -7.63 -1.68 -13.09
N ASN A 73 -6.37 -1.99 -13.41
CA ASN A 73 -5.23 -1.55 -12.61
C ASN A 73 -5.00 -0.05 -12.79
N THR A 74 -5.11 0.45 -14.01
CA THR A 74 -5.03 1.89 -14.32
C THR A 74 -6.13 2.67 -13.62
N THR A 75 -7.39 2.20 -13.65
CA THR A 75 -8.53 2.88 -13.01
C THR A 75 -8.37 2.93 -11.49
N ARG A 76 -7.95 1.82 -10.87
CA ARG A 76 -7.66 1.78 -9.43
C ARG A 76 -6.50 2.72 -9.07
N MET A 77 -5.43 2.71 -9.85
CA MET A 77 -4.27 3.58 -9.66
C MET A 77 -4.65 5.06 -9.78
N MET A 78 -5.45 5.42 -10.80
CA MET A 78 -5.94 6.78 -11.01
C MET A 78 -6.83 7.26 -9.85
N THR A 79 -7.72 6.37 -9.37
CA THR A 79 -8.56 6.68 -8.21
C THR A 79 -7.73 6.89 -6.95
N LEU A 80 -6.74 6.02 -6.72
CA LEU A 80 -5.83 6.14 -5.58
C LEU A 80 -5.01 7.43 -5.67
N LYS A 81 -4.48 7.75 -6.85
CA LYS A 81 -3.72 8.98 -7.11
C LYS A 81 -4.56 10.23 -6.83
N ARG A 82 -5.82 10.27 -7.30
CA ARG A 82 -6.73 11.40 -7.02
C ARG A 82 -6.98 11.56 -5.51
N LYS A 83 -7.23 10.46 -4.80
CA LYS A 83 -7.44 10.50 -3.34
C LYS A 83 -6.18 10.94 -2.61
N TYR A 84 -5.03 10.44 -3.02
CA TYR A 84 -3.74 10.84 -2.47
C TYR A 84 -3.51 12.34 -2.66
N GLN A 85 -3.68 12.85 -3.89
CA GLN A 85 -3.56 14.27 -4.21
C GLN A 85 -4.50 15.13 -3.36
N ALA A 86 -5.78 14.78 -3.25
CA ALA A 86 -6.74 15.53 -2.46
C ALA A 86 -6.39 15.58 -0.96
N VAL A 87 -5.82 14.50 -0.42
CA VAL A 87 -5.37 14.46 0.98
C VAL A 87 -4.09 15.29 1.16
N THR A 88 -3.14 15.18 0.23
CA THR A 88 -1.90 15.97 0.26
C THR A 88 -2.20 17.46 0.16
N GLU A 89 -3.03 17.89 -0.78
CA GLU A 89 -3.43 19.30 -0.94
C GLU A 89 -4.07 19.85 0.34
N ARG A 90 -4.96 19.08 0.97
CA ARG A 90 -5.59 19.49 2.24
C ARG A 90 -4.58 19.55 3.40
N ASN A 91 -3.61 18.66 3.42
CA ASN A 91 -2.56 18.67 4.43
C ASN A 91 -1.67 19.91 4.26
N ASP A 92 -1.30 20.25 3.02
CA ASP A 92 -0.49 21.44 2.71
C ASP A 92 -1.21 22.74 3.12
N GLU A 93 -2.53 22.82 2.92
CA GLU A 93 -3.35 23.94 3.41
C GLU A 93 -3.36 24.05 4.94
N LEU A 94 -3.47 22.92 5.64
CA LEU A 94 -3.45 22.88 7.11
C LEU A 94 -2.08 23.27 7.66
N GLU A 95 -1.00 22.75 7.09
CA GLU A 95 0.37 23.10 7.46
C GLU A 95 0.64 24.59 7.26
N THR A 96 0.17 25.15 6.13
CA THR A 96 0.26 26.59 5.85
C THR A 96 -0.48 27.40 6.90
N LEU A 97 -1.72 27.02 7.25
CA LEU A 97 -2.49 27.70 8.30
C LEU A 97 -1.77 27.69 9.65
N VAL A 98 -1.24 26.52 10.05
CA VAL A 98 -0.50 26.39 11.32
C VAL A 98 0.73 27.29 11.33
N ASN A 99 1.48 27.36 10.23
CA ASN A 99 2.64 28.24 10.13
C ASN A 99 2.23 29.72 10.21
N LEU A 100 1.15 30.13 9.56
CA LEU A 100 0.63 31.51 9.67
C LEU A 100 0.21 31.86 11.10
N LEU A 101 -0.42 30.93 11.82
CA LEU A 101 -0.81 31.14 13.22
C LEU A 101 0.39 31.15 14.18
N ARG A 102 1.43 30.36 13.90
CA ARG A 102 2.62 30.24 14.75
C ARG A 102 3.59 31.40 14.55
N ASP A 103 3.82 31.78 13.30
CA ASP A 103 4.91 32.69 12.91
C ASP A 103 4.41 34.11 12.60
N GLY A 104 3.09 34.29 12.39
CA GLY A 104 2.46 35.58 12.15
C GLY A 104 2.35 36.46 13.40
N SER A 105 2.04 37.74 13.20
CA SER A 105 1.78 38.66 14.31
C SER A 105 0.52 38.28 15.08
N MET A 106 0.43 38.68 16.34
CA MET A 106 -0.73 38.36 17.19
C MET A 106 -2.05 38.90 16.61
N SER A 107 -2.02 40.05 15.94
CA SER A 107 -3.18 40.62 15.25
C SER A 107 -3.62 39.81 14.03
N GLU A 108 -2.66 39.30 13.24
CA GLU A 108 -2.94 38.44 12.10
C GLU A 108 -3.52 37.10 12.57
N ALA A 109 -2.89 36.48 13.58
CA ALA A 109 -3.38 35.24 14.17
C ALA A 109 -4.81 35.38 14.73
N SER A 110 -5.10 36.47 15.45
CA SER A 110 -6.46 36.74 15.95
C SER A 110 -7.48 36.85 14.81
N THR A 111 -7.14 37.60 13.76
CA THR A 111 -8.03 37.77 12.60
C THR A 111 -8.33 36.45 11.90
N ILE A 112 -7.32 35.59 11.75
CA ILE A 112 -7.46 34.25 11.17
C ILE A 112 -8.39 33.38 12.04
N LEU A 113 -8.18 33.38 13.37
CA LEU A 113 -9.00 32.61 14.30
C LEU A 113 -10.46 33.09 14.35
N ASP A 114 -10.71 34.39 14.30
CA ASP A 114 -12.07 34.94 14.31
C ASP A 114 -12.85 34.52 13.06
N ARG A 115 -12.19 34.49 11.89
CA ARG A 115 -12.79 33.99 10.65
C ARG A 115 -13.11 32.50 10.70
N LEU A 116 -12.20 31.70 11.27
CA LEU A 116 -12.45 30.27 11.47
C LEU A 116 -13.63 30.03 12.40
N ARG A 117 -13.73 30.79 13.51
CA ARG A 117 -14.87 30.71 14.44
C ARG A 117 -16.19 31.19 13.81
N ALA A 118 -16.13 32.12 12.87
CA ALA A 118 -17.28 32.56 12.08
C ALA A 118 -17.75 31.53 11.02
N GLY A 119 -17.06 30.39 10.90
CA GLY A 119 -17.45 29.28 10.02
C GLY A 119 -16.82 29.33 8.62
N MET A 120 -15.82 30.19 8.39
CA MET A 120 -15.09 30.22 7.13
C MET A 120 -14.30 28.92 6.94
N ASN A 121 -14.35 28.34 5.74
CA ASN A 121 -13.58 27.14 5.45
C ASN A 121 -12.09 27.48 5.22
N ILE A 122 -11.23 26.49 5.44
CA ILE A 122 -9.78 26.70 5.36
C ILE A 122 -9.31 27.10 3.96
N HIS A 123 -9.94 26.54 2.91
CA HIS A 123 -9.59 26.83 1.52
C HIS A 123 -9.84 28.29 1.15
N GLN A 124 -11.02 28.83 1.51
CA GLN A 124 -11.37 30.24 1.33
C GLN A 124 -10.43 31.15 2.12
N LEU A 125 -10.11 30.76 3.36
CA LEU A 125 -9.20 31.51 4.20
C LEU A 125 -7.79 31.58 3.59
N MET A 126 -7.27 30.47 3.06
CA MET A 126 -5.97 30.40 2.38
C MET A 126 -5.95 31.19 1.06
N GLN A 127 -7.07 31.28 0.33
CA GLN A 127 -7.15 32.13 -0.86
C GLN A 127 -7.06 33.62 -0.52
N MET A 128 -7.65 34.04 0.60
CA MET A 128 -7.63 35.44 1.02
C MET A 128 -6.28 35.89 1.56
N THR A 129 -5.59 35.05 2.34
CA THR A 129 -4.26 35.40 2.88
C THR A 129 -3.21 35.56 1.78
N ARG A 130 -3.38 34.90 0.62
CA ARG A 130 -2.53 35.08 -0.56
C ARG A 130 -2.75 36.41 -1.31
N GLN A 131 -3.91 37.04 -1.14
CA GLN A 131 -4.30 38.28 -1.84
C GLN A 131 -4.08 39.55 -0.99
N GLY A 132 -3.64 39.40 0.26
CA GLY A 132 -3.51 40.51 1.22
C GLY A 132 -2.08 41.03 1.43
N ASN A 133 -1.12 40.65 0.59
CA ASN A 133 0.24 41.21 0.57
C ASN A 133 0.42 42.20 -0.58
#